data_AF-A0AAD3W7M7-F1
#
_entry.id   AF-A0AAD3W7M7-F1
#
_cell.length_a   1.000
_cell.length_b   1.000
_cell.length_c   1.000
_cell.angle_alpha   90.00
_cell.angle_beta   90.00
_cell.angle_gamma   90.00
#
_symmetry.space_group_name_H-M   'P 1'
#
loop_
_entity.id
_entity.type
_entity.pdbx_description
1 polymer ?
#
loop_
_entity_poly.entity_id
_entity_poly.type
_entity_poly.pdbx_seq_one_letter_code
_entity_poly.pdbx_strand_id
1 'polypeptide(L)'
;MAPTDESKPLDVEVRRLTPLDIHNKEFSKAFRGYSEDEVDEFLDLVVAEFERLIRTQEELQVELSGLESRIEHYRGLEETLKNAIVLAQ
;
A
#
# COMPACT_ATOMS: atom_id res chain seq x y z
N MET A 1 -6.14 -11.00 28.12
CA MET A 1 -6.19 -9.96 27.06
C MET A 1 -5.50 -10.55 25.85
N ALA A 2 -6.24 -10.87 24.80
CA ALA A 2 -5.65 -11.42 23.59
C ALA A 2 -4.80 -10.34 22.89
N PRO A 3 -3.63 -10.66 22.34
CA PRO A 3 -2.95 -9.76 21.43
C PRO A 3 -3.74 -9.77 20.11
N THR A 4 -4.57 -8.75 19.91
CA THR A 4 -5.15 -8.43 18.61
C THR A 4 -4.12 -7.62 17.84
N ASP A 5 -3.19 -8.32 17.18
CA ASP A 5 -2.40 -7.73 16.11
C ASP A 5 -2.31 -8.75 14.97
N GLU A 6 -3.45 -8.93 14.30
CA GLU A 6 -3.50 -9.49 12.97
C GLU A 6 -3.30 -8.36 11.95
N SER A 7 -2.08 -7.85 11.89
CA SER A 7 -1.59 -7.13 10.71
C SER A 7 -0.38 -7.86 10.11
N LYS A 8 -0.46 -9.20 10.08
CA LYS A 8 0.41 -9.97 9.18
C LYS A 8 0.10 -9.47 7.77
N PRO A 9 1.07 -8.92 7.02
CA PRO A 9 0.81 -8.52 5.64
C PRO A 9 0.32 -9.77 4.93
N LEU A 10 -0.89 -9.69 4.38
CA LEU A 10 -1.38 -10.74 3.52
C LEU A 10 -0.44 -10.75 2.32
N ASP A 11 0.53 -11.67 2.37
CA ASP A 11 1.30 -12.12 1.22
C ASP A 11 0.32 -12.83 0.29
N VAL A 12 -0.55 -12.04 -0.33
CA VAL A 12 -1.35 -12.45 -1.46
C VAL A 12 -0.36 -12.51 -2.62
N GLU A 13 0.28 -13.67 -2.79
CA GLU A 13 0.87 -14.10 -4.07
C GLU A 13 -0.24 -14.36 -5.11
N VAL A 14 -1.15 -13.40 -5.28
CA VAL A 14 -1.72 -13.17 -6.60
C VAL A 14 -0.59 -12.48 -7.34
N ARG A 15 -0.10 -13.04 -8.45
CA ARG A 15 0.85 -12.35 -9.33
C ARG A 15 0.38 -10.90 -9.47
N ARG A 16 1.06 -9.98 -8.80
CA ARG A 16 0.68 -8.57 -8.80
C ARG A 16 0.95 -8.11 -10.22
N LEU A 17 -0.12 -7.84 -10.97
CA LEU A 17 -0.01 -7.19 -12.26
C LEU A 17 0.69 -5.86 -12.03
N THR A 18 1.72 -5.57 -12.82
CA THR A 18 2.32 -4.24 -12.87
C THR A 18 1.60 -3.41 -13.93
N PRO A 19 1.68 -2.07 -13.87
CA PRO A 19 1.22 -1.22 -14.98
C PRO A 19 1.82 -1.63 -16.33
N LEU A 20 3.08 -2.08 -16.32
CA LEU A 20 3.76 -2.59 -17.50
C LEU A 20 3.16 -3.91 -18.02
N ASP A 21 2.73 -4.80 -17.12
CA ASP A 21 2.06 -6.05 -17.52
C ASP A 21 0.69 -5.78 -18.16
N ILE A 22 -0.01 -4.73 -17.72
CA ILE A 22 -1.30 -4.30 -18.30
C ILE A 22 -1.06 -3.67 -19.67
N HIS A 23 -0.08 -2.76 -19.78
CA HIS A 23 0.28 -2.11 -21.04
C HIS A 23 0.75 -3.11 -22.11
N ASN A 24 1.54 -4.11 -21.73
CA ASN A 24 2.07 -5.11 -22.66
C ASN A 24 1.12 -6.29 -22.90
N LYS A 25 -0.13 -6.20 -22.44
CA LYS A 25 -1.08 -7.29 -22.52
C LYS A 25 -1.62 -7.44 -23.95
N GLU A 26 -1.21 -8.50 -24.63
CA GLU A 26 -1.82 -8.89 -25.90
C GLU A 26 -3.05 -9.79 -25.68
N PHE A 27 -4.12 -9.50 -26.41
CA PHE A 27 -5.34 -10.32 -26.46
C PHE A 27 -5.41 -11.08 -27.79
N SER A 28 -5.89 -12.33 -27.73
CA SER A 28 -6.11 -13.13 -28.93
C SER A 28 -7.35 -12.64 -29.69
N LYS A 29 -7.24 -12.57 -31.03
CA LYS A 29 -8.35 -12.20 -31.89
C LYS A 29 -9.35 -13.36 -32.02
N ALA A 30 -10.64 -13.06 -31.93
CA ALA A 30 -11.74 -14.00 -32.13
C ALA A 30 -12.73 -13.46 -33.18
N PHE A 31 -13.48 -14.35 -33.82
CA PHE A 31 -14.46 -13.98 -34.87
C PHE A 31 -15.52 -12.97 -34.39
N ARG A 32 -15.76 -12.91 -33.08
CA ARG A 32 -16.49 -11.85 -32.39
C ARG A 32 -15.71 -11.47 -31.13
N GLY A 33 -15.68 -10.18 -30.81
CA GLY A 33 -14.98 -9.65 -29.65
C GLY A 33 -15.25 -8.15 -29.49
N TYR A 34 -14.62 -7.56 -28.48
CA TYR A 34 -14.59 -6.11 -28.31
C TYR A 34 -13.72 -5.45 -29.38
N SER A 35 -13.94 -4.16 -29.63
CA SER A 35 -13.07 -3.37 -30.50
C SER A 35 -11.68 -3.26 -29.87
N GLU A 36 -10.63 -3.52 -30.65
CA GLU A 36 -9.24 -3.40 -30.19
C GLU A 36 -8.98 -1.96 -29.69
N ASP A 37 -9.41 -0.96 -30.46
CA ASP A 37 -9.25 0.47 -30.11
C ASP A 37 -9.93 0.82 -28.77
N GLU A 38 -11.16 0.32 -28.52
CA GLU A 38 -11.87 0.58 -27.26
C GLU A 38 -11.23 -0.14 -26.07
N VAL A 39 -10.68 -1.34 -26.30
CA VAL A 39 -9.95 -2.08 -25.27
C VAL A 39 -8.65 -1.34 -24.93
N ASP A 40 -7.91 -0.87 -25.93
CA ASP A 40 -6.66 -0.13 -25.73
C ASP A 40 -6.89 1.19 -24.99
N GLU A 41 -7.89 1.98 -25.39
CA GLU A 41 -8.29 3.20 -24.68
C GLU A 41 -8.65 2.92 -23.21
N PHE A 42 -9.36 1.82 -22.95
CA PHE A 42 -9.69 1.42 -21.59
C PHE A 42 -8.44 0.98 -20.81
N LEU A 43 -7.55 0.21 -21.42
CA LEU A 43 -6.30 -0.23 -20.78
C LEU A 43 -5.41 0.96 -20.40
N ASP A 44 -5.33 2.00 -21.23
CA ASP A 44 -4.60 3.23 -20.90
C ASP A 44 -5.14 3.89 -19.63
N LEU A 45 -6.46 3.96 -19.49
CA LEU A 45 -7.11 4.47 -18.28
C LEU A 45 -6.80 3.58 -17.07
N VAL A 46 -6.85 2.26 -17.23
CA VAL A 46 -6.51 1.32 -16.15
C VAL A 46 -5.05 1.47 -15.74
N VAL A 47 -4.11 1.58 -16.68
CA VAL A 47 -2.68 1.79 -16.40
C VAL A 47 -2.47 3.06 -15.58
N ALA A 48 -3.05 4.19 -16.02
CA ALA A 48 -2.92 5.47 -15.33
C ALA A 48 -3.52 5.44 -13.91
N GLU A 49 -4.68 4.80 -13.75
CA GLU A 49 -5.32 4.58 -12.45
C GLU A 49 -4.44 3.73 -11.53
N PHE A 50 -3.87 2.66 -12.07
CA PHE A 50 -3.05 1.72 -11.31
C PHE A 50 -1.75 2.36 -10.84
N GLU A 51 -1.09 3.14 -11.69
CA GLU A 51 0.07 3.94 -11.30
C GLU A 51 -0.25 4.93 -10.18
N ARG A 52 -1.41 5.60 -10.26
CA ARG A 52 -1.84 6.51 -9.20
C ARG A 52 -2.06 5.78 -7.88
N LEU A 53 -2.69 4.61 -7.91
CA LEU A 53 -2.92 3.79 -6.72
C LEU A 53 -1.60 3.34 -6.08
N ILE A 54 -0.63 2.91 -6.89
CA ILE A 54 0.70 2.53 -6.39
C ILE A 54 1.39 3.71 -5.70
N ARG A 55 1.41 4.89 -6.33
CA ARG A 55 1.99 6.10 -5.73
C ARG A 55 1.30 6.49 -4.42
N THR A 56 -0.04 6.46 -4.42
CA THR A 56 -0.84 6.76 -3.22
C THR A 56 -0.54 5.75 -2.10
N GLN A 57 -0.37 4.48 -2.43
CA GLN A 57 0.00 3.45 -1.47
C GLN A 57 1.38 3.72 -0.86
N GLU A 58 2.38 4.06 -1.69
CA GLU A 58 3.73 4.40 -1.23
C GLU A 58 3.70 5.64 -0.32
N GLU A 59 2.97 6.69 -0.70
CA GLU A 59 2.79 7.90 0.11
C GLU A 59 2.18 7.61 1.48
N LEU A 60 1.10 6.80 1.52
CA LEU A 60 0.44 6.40 2.76
C LEU A 60 1.35 5.53 3.65
N GLN A 61 2.17 4.65 3.05
CA GLN A 61 3.13 3.85 3.81
C GLN A 61 4.21 4.71 4.46
N VAL A 62 4.70 5.74 3.75
CA VAL A 62 5.65 6.71 4.30
C VAL A 62 5.03 7.50 5.45
N GLU A 63 3.79 7.98 5.28
CA GLU A 63 3.07 8.70 6.34
C GLU A 63 2.87 7.81 7.58
N LEU A 64 2.42 6.56 7.38
CA LEU A 64 2.20 5.60 8.45
C LEU A 64 3.49 5.37 9.26
N SER A 65 4.60 5.10 8.56
CA SER A 65 5.90 4.91 9.21
C SER A 65 6.35 6.15 10.01
N GLY A 66 6.10 7.35 9.48
CA GLY A 66 6.37 8.59 10.19
C GLY A 66 5.52 8.76 11.46
N LEU A 67 4.24 8.40 11.41
CA LEU A 67 3.35 8.43 12.57
C LEU A 67 3.76 7.40 13.64
N GLU A 68 4.12 6.19 13.23
CA GLU A 68 4.62 5.14 14.12
C GLU A 68 5.89 5.58 14.86
N SER A 69 6.84 6.20 14.15
CA SER A 69 8.06 6.74 14.76
C SER A 69 7.77 7.82 15.81
N ARG A 70 6.79 8.71 15.53
CA ARG A 70 6.35 9.73 16.50
C ARG A 70 5.69 9.12 17.73
N ILE A 71 4.88 8.09 17.56
CA ILE A 71 4.25 7.36 18.67
C ILE A 71 5.33 6.76 19.58
N GLU A 72 6.31 6.08 19.00
CA GLU A 72 7.42 5.49 19.76
C GLU A 72 8.25 6.56 20.49
N HIS A 73 8.52 7.69 19.86
CA HIS A 73 9.19 8.81 20.50
C HIS A 73 8.43 9.32 21.74
N TYR A 74 7.11 9.53 21.63
CA TYR A 74 6.30 9.99 22.75
C TYR A 74 6.20 8.95 23.87
N ARG A 75 6.12 7.65 23.54
CA ARG A 75 6.15 6.56 24.53
C ARG A 75 7.46 6.56 25.32
N GLY A 76 8.60 6.72 24.66
CA GLY A 76 9.91 6.80 25.34
C GLY A 76 10.05 8.05 26.23
N LEU A 77 9.48 9.18 25.80
CA LEU A 77 9.43 10.39 26.64
C LEU A 77 8.55 10.18 27.89
N GLU A 78 7.38 9.56 27.72
CA GLU A 78 6.49 9.22 28.83
C GLU A 78 7.19 8.32 29.87
N GLU A 79 7.95 7.32 29.41
CA GLU A 79 8.73 6.44 30.29
C GLU A 79 9.83 7.21 31.04
N THR A 80 10.55 8.08 30.35
CA THR A 80 11.59 8.93 30.99
C THR A 80 10.98 9.83 32.07
N LEU A 81 9.82 10.42 31.81
CA LEU A 81 9.09 11.24 32.78
C LEU A 81 8.62 10.41 33.99
N LYS A 82 8.10 9.20 33.76
CA LYS A 82 7.72 8.26 34.84
C LYS A 82 8.93 7.92 35.72
N ASN A 83 10.08 7.62 35.11
CA ASN A 83 11.30 7.28 35.84
C ASN A 83 11.82 8.47 36.67
N ALA A 84 11.76 9.69 36.14
CA ALA A 84 12.15 10.89 36.87
C ALA A 84 11.28 11.15 38.11
N ILE A 85 9.97 10.88 38.02
CA ILE A 85 9.05 11.01 39.16
C ILE A 85 9.36 9.97 40.25
N VAL A 86 9.67 8.73 39.85
CA VAL A 86 10.02 7.65 40.80
C VAL A 86 11.33 7.95 41.53
N LEU A 87 12.34 8.51 40.85
CA LEU A 87 13.62 8.88 41.46
C LEU A 87 13.52 10.03 42.47
N ALA A 88 12.45 10.82 42.43
CA ALA A 88 12.23 11.94 43.34
C ALA A 88 11.51 11.57 44.65
N GLN A 89 11.20 10.28 44.87
CA GLN A 89 10.53 9.75 46.07
C GLN A 89 11.49 9.14 47.09
#